data_AF-A0A2N7C873-F1
#
_entry.id   AF-A0A2N7C873-F1
#
_cell.length_a   1.000
_cell.length_b   1.000
_cell.length_c   1.000
_cell.angle_alpha   90.00
_cell.angle_beta   90.00
_cell.angle_gamma   90.00
#
_symmetry.space_group_name_H-M   'P 1'
#
loop_
_entity.id
_entity.type
_entity.pdbx_description
1 polymer ?
#
loop_
_entity_poly.entity_id
_entity_poly.type
_entity_poly.pdbx_seq_one_letter_code
_entity_poly.pdbx_strand_id
1 'polypeptide(L)' 'MNKEADKNFDKVFQAALSLFRSKEATHRWLNHPVQGLGNKRPIDMLSTAEDTKLVLNLIGRLEHGVFS' A
#
# COMPACT_ATOMS: atom_id res chain seq x y z
N MET A 1 0.51 -1.63 -17.63
CA MET A 1 1.07 -0.75 -16.58
C MET A 1 2.41 -0.22 -17.08
N ASN A 2 2.80 0.99 -16.68
CA ASN A 2 4.13 1.50 -17.02
C ASN A 2 5.17 0.84 -16.10
N LYS A 3 6.41 0.62 -16.57
CA LYS A 3 7.48 -0.06 -15.82
C LYS A 3 7.70 0.49 -14.39
N GLU A 4 7.43 1.78 -14.18
CA GLU A 4 7.50 2.41 -12.86
C GLU A 4 6.39 1.96 -11.91
N ALA A 5 5.16 1.83 -12.40
CA ALA A 5 4.03 1.35 -11.63
C ALA A 5 4.20 -0.13 -11.24
N ASP A 6 4.78 -0.96 -12.11
CA ASP A 6 5.12 -2.35 -11.77
C ASP A 6 6.16 -2.41 -10.63
N LYS A 7 7.19 -1.57 -10.69
CA LYS A 7 8.20 -1.45 -9.62
C LYS A 7 7.60 -0.93 -8.31
N ASN A 8 6.68 0.02 -8.36
CA ASN A 8 5.98 0.54 -7.19
C ASN A 8 5.05 -0.52 -6.59
N PHE A 9 4.35 -1.28 -7.44
CA PHE A 9 3.50 -2.39 -7.03
C PHE A 9 4.28 -3.44 -6.25
N ASP A 10 5.41 -3.94 -6.78
CA ASP A 10 6.22 -4.95 -6.09
C ASP A 10 6.65 -4.50 -4.69
N LYS A 11 7.11 -3.24 -4.56
CA LYS A 11 7.53 -2.68 -3.27
C LYS A 11 6.39 -2.64 -2.26
N VAL A 12 5.24 -2.10 -2.66
CA VAL A 12 4.08 -1.96 -1.77
C VAL A 12 3.50 -3.34 -1.44
N PHE A 13 3.47 -4.26 -2.40
CA PHE A 13 3.00 -5.61 -2.17
C PHE A 13 3.84 -6.34 -1.13
N GLN A 14 5.18 -6.26 -1.21
CA GLN A 14 6.06 -6.88 -0.23
C GLN A 14 5.91 -6.26 1.17
N ALA A 15 5.79 -4.92 1.25
CA ALA A 15 5.58 -4.23 2.52
C ALA A 15 4.23 -4.61 3.16
N ALA A 16 3.15 -4.61 2.38
CA ALA A 16 1.84 -5.02 2.85
C ALA A 16 1.80 -6.52 3.23
N LEU A 17 2.51 -7.38 2.49
CA LEU A 17 2.64 -8.80 2.84
C LEU A 17 3.40 -9.01 4.15
N SER A 18 4.41 -8.18 4.45
CA SER A 18 5.08 -8.17 5.75
C SER A 18 4.11 -7.80 6.87
N LEU A 19 3.29 -6.76 6.68
CA LEU A 19 2.31 -6.31 7.67
C LEU A 19 1.20 -7.34 7.92
N PHE A 20 0.56 -7.83 6.85
CA PHE A 20 -0.63 -8.67 6.98
C PHE A 20 -0.33 -10.17 7.10
N ARG A 21 0.89 -10.60 6.75
CA ARG A 21 1.33 -12.01 6.75
C ARG A 21 0.44 -12.98 5.97
N SER A 22 -0.49 -12.47 5.16
CA SER A 22 -1.39 -13.23 4.29
C SER A 22 -1.47 -12.54 2.93
N LYS A 23 -1.32 -13.34 1.86
CA LYS A 23 -1.49 -12.87 0.49
C LYS A 23 -2.92 -12.40 0.25
N GLU A 24 -3.92 -13.13 0.75
CA GLU A 24 -5.32 -12.78 0.57
C GLU A 24 -5.65 -11.45 1.25
N ALA A 25 -5.19 -11.26 2.50
CA ALA A 25 -5.37 -10.01 3.22
C ALA A 25 -4.64 -8.84 2.52
N THR A 26 -3.43 -9.09 2.00
CA THR A 26 -2.65 -8.11 1.24
C THR A 26 -3.40 -7.67 -0.02
N HIS A 27 -3.87 -8.63 -0.83
CA HIS A 27 -4.66 -8.33 -2.02
C HIS A 27 -5.95 -7.59 -1.67
N ARG A 28 -6.64 -7.99 -0.60
CA ARG A 28 -7.88 -7.35 -0.17
C ARG A 28 -7.62 -5.90 0.26
N TRP A 29 -6.58 -5.64 1.04
CA TRP A 29 -6.20 -4.30 1.46
C TRP A 29 -5.81 -3.40 0.28
N LEU A 30 -5.02 -3.91 -0.67
CA LEU A 30 -4.61 -3.15 -1.86
C LEU A 30 -5.79 -2.71 -2.75
N ASN A 31 -6.87 -3.49 -2.75
CA ASN A 31 -8.05 -3.26 -3.59
C ASN A 31 -9.22 -2.59 -2.86
N HIS A 32 -9.06 -2.24 -1.58
CA HIS A 32 -10.12 -1.63 -0.79
C HIS A 32 -9.78 -0.18 -0.40
N PRO A 33 -10.75 0.74 -0.34
CA PRO A 33 -10.55 2.07 0.23
C PRO A 33 -9.95 2.00 1.64
N VAL A 34 -8.90 2.78 1.87
CA VAL A 34 -8.21 2.89 3.17
C VAL A 34 -8.38 4.31 3.71
N GLN A 35 -8.93 4.43 4.92
CA GLN A 35 -9.21 5.72 5.55
C GLN A 35 -7.95 6.59 5.68
N GLY A 36 -6.82 6.01 6.11
CA GLY A 36 -5.53 6.70 6.23
C GLY A 36 -4.92 7.19 4.91
N LEU A 37 -5.52 6.85 3.76
CA LEU A 37 -5.16 7.31 2.42
C LEU A 37 -6.24 8.21 1.80
N GLY A 38 -7.13 8.78 2.62
CA GLY A 38 -8.22 9.62 2.14
C GLY A 38 -9.28 8.84 1.36
N ASN A 39 -9.57 7.59 1.78
CA ASN A 39 -10.50 6.66 1.12
C ASN A 39 -10.14 6.27 -0.32
N LYS A 40 -8.87 6.41 -0.70
CA LYS A 40 -8.35 5.85 -1.95
C LYS A 40 -7.93 4.39 -1.76
N ARG A 41 -7.98 3.61 -2.84
CA ARG A 41 -7.40 2.26 -2.85
C ARG A 41 -5.88 2.38 -3.02
N PRO A 42 -5.07 1.63 -2.26
CA PRO A 42 -3.62 1.65 -2.42
C PRO A 42 -3.17 1.39 -3.85
N ILE A 43 -3.83 0.49 -4.58
CA ILE A 43 -3.47 0.14 -5.97
C ILE A 43 -3.61 1.32 -6.95
N ASP A 44 -4.56 2.22 -6.73
CA ASP A 44 -4.76 3.40 -7.58
C ASP A 44 -3.68 4.47 -7.32
N MET A 45 -2.99 4.39 -6.18
CA MET A 45 -1.96 5.33 -5.74
C MET A 45 -0.55 4.93 -6.23
N LEU A 46 -0.38 3.79 -6.89
CA LEU A 46 0.96 3.28 -7.26
C LEU A 46 1.47 3.84 -8.60
N SER A 47 0.64 4.64 -9.28
CA SER A 47 0.98 5.27 -10.55
C SER A 47 2.03 6.37 -10.44
N THR A 48 2.20 6.96 -9.25
CA THR A 48 3.18 8.02 -9.00
C THR A 48 4.08 7.66 -7.83
N ALA A 49 5.35 8.08 -7.88
CA ALA A 49 6.29 7.87 -6.78
C ALA A 49 5.89 8.63 -5.50
N GLU A 50 5.19 9.75 -5.63
CA GLU A 50 4.71 10.55 -4.50
C GLU A 50 3.59 9.84 -3.74
N ASP A 51 2.54 9.42 -4.45
CA ASP A 51 1.43 8.68 -3.86
C ASP A 51 1.90 7.32 -3.30
N THR A 52 2.83 6.64 -3.98
CA THR A 52 3.43 5.39 -3.49
C THR A 52 4.11 5.57 -2.13
N LYS A 53 4.80 6.71 -1.90
CA LYS A 53 5.42 7.01 -0.60
C LYS A 53 4.38 7.16 0.49
N LEU A 54 3.21 7.76 0.20
CA LEU A 54 2.12 7.87 1.18
C LEU A 54 1.62 6.48 1.62
N VAL A 55 1.47 5.56 0.67
CA VAL A 55 1.07 4.17 0.96
C VAL A 55 2.12 3.48 1.83
N LEU A 56 3.40 3.57 1.49
CA LEU A 56 4.49 2.96 2.27
C LEU A 56 4.60 3.56 3.68
N ASN A 57 4.47 4.89 3.82
CA ASN A 57 4.48 5.55 5.12
C ASN A 57 3.33 5.09 6.01
N LEU A 58 2.14 4.88 5.43
CA LEU A 58 1.01 4.32 6.18
C LEU A 58 1.31 2.90 6.63
N ILE A 59 1.84 2.03 5.77
CA ILE A 59 2.22 0.66 6.15
C ILE A 59 3.21 0.67 7.32
N GLY A 60 4.27 1.49 7.24
CA GLY A 60 5.25 1.61 8.33
C GLY A 60 4.62 2.05 9.65
N ARG A 61 3.69 3.00 9.62
CA ARG A 61 2.93 3.41 10.81
C ARG A 61 2.11 2.25 11.39
N LEU A 62 1.43 1.48 10.54
CA LEU A 62 0.64 0.32 10.97
C LEU A 62 1.51 -0.79 11.55
N GLU A 63 2.70 -1.05 10.98
CA GLU A 63 3.67 -2.02 11.52
C GLU A 63 4.14 -1.64 12.93
N HIS A 64 4.25 -0.34 13.22
CA HIS A 64 4.59 0.20 14.55
C HIS A 64 3.38 0.40 15.48
N GLY A 65 2.17 0.02 15.06
CA GLY A 65 0.94 0.17 15.87
C GLY A 65 0.46 1.61 16.01
N VAL A 66 0.85 2.51 15.11
CA VAL A 66 0.43 3.91 15.10
C VAL A 66 -0.83 4.06 14.25
N PHE A 67 -1.97 4.25 14.90
CA PHE A 67 -3.26 4.54 14.28
C PHE A 67 -3.54 6.05 14.37
N SER A 68 -3.89 6.72 13.27
CA SER A 68 -4.37 8.12 13.28
C SER A 68 -5.40 8.34 12.20
#